data_AF-A0A7Y7LNK4-F1
#
_entry.id   AF-A0A7Y7LNK4-F1
#
_cell.length_a   1.000
_cell.length_b   1.000
_cell.length_c   1.000
_cell.angle_alpha   90.00
_cell.angle_beta   90.00
_cell.angle_gamma   90.00
#
_symmetry.space_group_name_H-M   'P 1'
#
loop_
_entity.id
_entity.type
_entity.pdbx_description
1 polymer ?
#
loop_
_entity_poly.entity_id
_entity_poly.type
_entity_poly.pdbx_seq_one_letter_code
_entity_poly.pdbx_strand_id
1 'polypeptide(L)'
;MDAYFDYCRDRALKGGHSHSEIVGYVSCVFEGGFERSIENLMWDVVVLVISGGWYFDWDAKLRENIANRIRADGLDNILAGVPNDEVDVFVRDLKLVGLI
;
A
#
# COMPACT_ATOMS: atom_id res chain seq x y z
N MET A 1 8.66 -4.65 2.88
CA MET A 1 9.68 -4.42 1.83
C MET A 1 10.49 -5.67 1.58
N ASP A 2 11.03 -6.33 2.61
CA ASP A 2 11.84 -7.55 2.45
C ASP A 2 11.10 -8.67 1.73
N ALA A 3 9.83 -8.92 2.04
CA ALA A 3 9.02 -9.92 1.32
C ALA A 3 8.89 -9.63 -0.19
N TYR A 4 8.77 -8.35 -0.59
CA TYR A 4 8.74 -7.96 -2.00
C TYR A 4 10.12 -8.16 -2.64
N PHE A 5 11.18 -7.69 -1.98
CA PHE A 5 12.55 -7.82 -2.45
C PHE A 5 12.97 -9.30 -2.60
N ASP A 6 12.73 -10.12 -1.58
CA ASP A 6 13.05 -11.54 -1.56
C ASP A 6 12.28 -12.30 -2.65
N TYR A 7 11.00 -12.00 -2.85
CA TYR A 7 10.22 -12.63 -3.92
C TYR A 7 10.74 -12.23 -5.31
N CYS A 8 11.02 -10.95 -5.53
CA CYS A 8 11.60 -10.46 -6.78
C CYS A 8 12.97 -11.09 -7.06
N ARG A 9 13.84 -11.17 -6.05
CA ARG A 9 15.19 -11.76 -6.14
C ARG A 9 15.13 -13.26 -6.46
N ASP A 10 14.33 -14.01 -5.70
CA ASP A 10 14.42 -15.47 -5.68
C ASP A 10 13.50 -16.13 -6.72
N ARG A 11 12.36 -15.50 -7.04
CA ARG A 11 11.28 -16.14 -7.81
C ARG A 11 10.92 -15.44 -9.11
N ALA A 12 10.93 -14.10 -9.16
CA ALA A 12 10.56 -13.38 -10.39
C ALA A 12 11.57 -13.61 -11.53
N LEU A 13 12.88 -13.60 -11.25
CA LEU A 13 13.92 -13.76 -12.27
C LEU A 13 14.12 -15.21 -12.76
N LYS A 14 13.77 -16.22 -11.95
CA LYS A 14 13.95 -17.64 -12.28
C LYS A 14 12.67 -18.36 -12.73
N GLY A 15 11.49 -17.86 -12.36
CA GLY A 15 10.22 -18.55 -12.54
C GLY A 15 9.27 -17.98 -13.60
N GLY A 16 9.52 -16.77 -14.12
CA GLY A 16 8.63 -16.14 -15.10
C GLY A 16 7.28 -15.69 -14.53
N HIS A 17 7.20 -15.52 -13.21
CA HIS A 17 5.97 -15.11 -12.53
C HIS A 17 5.56 -13.68 -12.93
N SER A 18 4.25 -13.50 -13.10
CA SER A 18 3.62 -12.23 -13.39
C SER A 18 3.70 -11.27 -12.20
N HIS A 19 3.67 -9.97 -12.48
CA HIS A 19 3.60 -8.95 -11.45
C HIS A 19 2.39 -9.11 -10.50
N SER A 20 1.27 -9.64 -10.99
CA SER A 20 0.11 -9.96 -10.16
C SER A 20 0.39 -11.05 -9.13
N GLU A 21 1.22 -12.04 -9.45
CA GLU A 21 1.61 -13.08 -8.49
C GLU A 21 2.53 -12.53 -7.40
N ILE A 22 3.41 -11.58 -7.74
CA ILE A 22 4.28 -10.89 -6.79
C ILE A 22 3.43 -10.07 -5.81
N VAL A 23 2.51 -9.25 -6.34
CA VAL A 23 1.62 -8.41 -5.53
C VAL A 23 0.70 -9.29 -4.68
N GLY A 24 0.13 -10.36 -5.24
CA GLY A 24 -0.72 -11.30 -4.51
C GLY A 24 0.02 -11.99 -3.35
N TYR A 25 1.25 -12.45 -3.58
CA TYR A 25 2.07 -13.05 -2.51
C TYR A 25 2.35 -12.05 -1.40
N VAL A 26 2.80 -10.85 -1.76
CA VAL A 26 3.09 -9.79 -0.79
C VAL A 26 1.83 -9.40 -0.02
N SER A 27 0.69 -9.23 -0.68
CA SER A 27 -0.60 -8.96 -0.02
C SER A 27 -1.01 -10.06 0.96
N CYS A 28 -0.89 -11.34 0.59
CA CYS A 28 -1.24 -12.46 1.49
C CYS A 28 -0.34 -12.55 2.73
N VAL A 29 0.93 -12.16 2.63
CA VAL A 29 1.85 -12.15 3.80
C VAL A 29 1.39 -11.15 4.86
N PHE A 30 0.68 -10.09 4.48
CA PHE A 30 0.23 -9.03 5.38
C PHE A 30 -1.30 -8.99 5.54
N GLU A 31 -2.03 -9.95 4.97
CA GLU A 31 -3.49 -10.03 5.07
C GLU A 31 -3.90 -10.30 6.53
N GLY A 32 -4.58 -9.31 7.15
CA GLY A 32 -5.00 -9.37 8.56
C GLY A 32 -3.89 -9.06 9.58
N GLY A 33 -2.74 -8.54 9.15
CA GLY A 33 -1.56 -8.37 10.01
C GLY A 33 -1.50 -7.09 10.85
N PHE A 34 -2.40 -6.12 10.64
CA PHE A 34 -2.26 -4.78 11.22
C PHE A 34 -3.41 -4.40 12.13
N GLU A 35 -3.08 -4.01 13.36
CA GLU A 35 -4.06 -3.61 14.38
C GLU A 35 -4.46 -2.14 14.24
N ARG A 36 -3.58 -1.27 13.72
CA ARG A 36 -3.85 0.16 13.62
C ARG A 36 -4.40 0.56 12.26
N SER A 37 -5.32 1.52 12.24
CA SER A 37 -5.89 2.03 10.98
C SER A 37 -4.83 2.67 10.07
N ILE A 38 -3.82 3.32 10.64
CA ILE A 38 -2.70 3.90 9.87
C ILE A 38 -1.86 2.83 9.18
N GLU A 39 -1.60 1.69 9.84
CA GLU A 39 -0.81 0.60 9.25
C GLU A 39 -1.55 -0.01 8.06
N ASN A 40 -2.87 -0.18 8.18
CA ASN A 40 -3.72 -0.63 7.08
C ASN A 40 -3.71 0.37 5.91
N LEU A 41 -3.83 1.68 6.18
CA LEU A 41 -3.76 2.70 5.15
C LEU A 41 -2.38 2.74 4.48
N MET A 42 -1.29 2.72 5.25
CA MET A 42 0.08 2.67 4.74
C MET A 42 0.29 1.43 3.86
N TRP A 43 -0.27 0.29 4.25
CA TRP A 43 -0.20 -0.93 3.47
C TRP A 43 -0.87 -0.78 2.10
N ASP A 44 -2.10 -0.28 2.07
CA ASP A 44 -2.84 -0.05 0.82
C ASP A 44 -2.04 0.89 -0.12
N VAL A 45 -1.40 1.93 0.43
CA VAL A 45 -0.52 2.85 -0.32
C VAL A 45 0.74 2.15 -0.83
N VAL A 46 1.38 1.30 -0.03
CA VAL A 46 2.56 0.52 -0.45
C VAL A 46 2.20 -0.43 -1.60
N VAL A 47 1.05 -1.12 -1.52
CA VAL A 47 0.58 -1.98 -2.60
C VAL A 47 0.35 -1.17 -3.89
N LEU A 48 -0.21 0.04 -3.77
CA LEU A 48 -0.42 0.93 -4.90
C LEU A 48 0.90 1.28 -5.59
N VAL A 49 1.88 1.74 -4.81
CA VAL A 49 3.21 2.11 -5.32
C VAL A 49 3.91 0.92 -5.97
N ILE A 50 3.88 -0.25 -5.32
CA ILE A 50 4.53 -1.46 -5.84
C ILE A 50 3.85 -1.96 -7.12
N SER A 51 2.52 -1.83 -7.22
CA SER A 51 1.78 -2.26 -8.40
C SER A 51 2.07 -1.42 -9.65
N GLY A 52 2.59 -0.19 -9.47
CA GLY A 52 3.13 0.63 -10.55
C GLY A 52 2.17 0.92 -11.70
N GLY A 53 0.85 0.83 -11.47
CA GLY A 53 -0.16 0.97 -12.53
C GLY A 53 -0.18 -0.16 -13.57
N TRP A 54 0.44 -1.31 -13.30
CA TRP A 54 0.53 -2.43 -14.26
C TRP A 54 -0.83 -3.01 -14.67
N TYR A 55 -1.84 -2.86 -13.82
CA TYR A 55 -3.21 -3.30 -14.09
C TYR A 55 -4.17 -2.16 -13.77
N PHE A 56 -4.68 -1.51 -14.82
CA PHE A 56 -5.50 -0.29 -14.70
C PHE A 56 -6.73 -0.47 -13.79
N ASP A 57 -7.50 -1.54 -13.98
CA ASP A 57 -8.71 -1.80 -13.18
C ASP A 57 -8.37 -2.04 -11.70
N TRP A 58 -7.23 -2.67 -11.43
CA TRP A 58 -6.76 -2.91 -10.07
C TRP A 58 -6.27 -1.62 -9.40
N ASP A 59 -5.50 -0.81 -10.12
CA ASP A 59 -5.01 0.49 -9.65
C ASP A 59 -6.18 1.42 -9.31
N ALA A 60 -7.16 1.51 -10.21
CA ALA A 60 -8.37 2.31 -9.99
C ALA A 60 -9.14 1.85 -8.73
N LYS A 61 -9.35 0.54 -8.58
CA LYS A 61 -10.03 -0.03 -7.40
C LYS A 61 -9.25 0.21 -6.11
N LEU A 62 -7.93 0.09 -6.14
CA LEU A 62 -7.09 0.30 -4.96
C LEU A 62 -7.09 1.77 -4.53
N ARG A 63 -7.01 2.71 -5.49
CA ARG A 63 -7.17 4.14 -5.22
C ARG A 63 -8.54 4.46 -4.63
N GLU A 64 -9.61 3.87 -5.17
CA GLU A 64 -10.95 4.03 -4.64
C GLU A 64 -11.07 3.49 -3.20
N ASN A 65 -10.50 2.33 -2.91
CA ASN A 65 -10.47 1.76 -1.56
C ASN A 65 -9.75 2.67 -0.57
N ILE A 66 -8.58 3.20 -0.94
CA ILE A 66 -7.82 4.15 -0.12
C ILE A 66 -8.65 5.40 0.15
N ALA A 67 -9.24 6.00 -0.90
CA ALA A 67 -10.05 7.19 -0.77
C ALA A 67 -11.30 6.95 0.11
N ASN A 68 -11.94 5.80 -0.02
CA ASN A 68 -13.08 5.41 0.80
C ASN A 68 -12.69 5.21 2.27
N ARG A 69 -11.53 4.60 2.56
CA ARG A 69 -11.01 4.46 3.93
C ARG A 69 -10.72 5.82 4.55
N ILE A 70 -10.02 6.70 3.84
CA ILE A 70 -9.73 8.07 4.29
C ILE A 70 -11.04 8.84 4.56
N ARG A 71 -12.05 8.69 3.70
CA ARG A 71 -13.34 9.35 3.88
C ARG A 71 -14.15 8.78 5.05
N ALA A 72 -14.10 7.48 5.27
CA ALA A 72 -14.87 6.79 6.30
C ALA A 72 -14.36 7.13 7.71
N ASP A 73 -13.04 7.02 7.90
CA ASP A 73 -12.44 7.20 9.23
C ASP A 73 -11.97 8.64 9.47
N GLY A 74 -11.70 9.40 8.41
CA GLY A 74 -11.10 10.74 8.47
C GLY A 74 -9.58 10.67 8.64
N LEU A 75 -8.82 11.38 7.79
CA LEU A 75 -7.36 11.31 7.80
C LEU A 75 -6.75 11.65 9.16
N ASP A 76 -7.27 12.69 9.83
CA ASP A 76 -6.78 13.11 11.15
C ASP A 76 -6.99 12.03 12.23
N ASN A 77 -8.09 11.28 12.15
CA ASN A 77 -8.36 10.19 13.09
C ASN A 77 -7.47 8.98 12.81
N ILE A 78 -7.22 8.68 11.53
CA ILE A 78 -6.28 7.61 11.15
C ILE A 78 -4.88 7.92 11.68
N LEU A 79 -4.48 9.19 11.65
CA LEU A 79 -3.15 9.66 12.09
C LEU A 79 -3.07 9.97 13.59
N ALA A 80 -4.14 9.75 14.35
CA ALA A 80 -4.17 10.04 15.77
C ALA A 80 -3.09 9.21 16.51
N GLY A 81 -2.21 9.91 17.25
CA GLY A 81 -1.13 9.30 18.01
C GLY A 81 0.14 8.99 17.22
N VAL A 82 0.19 9.38 15.94
CA VAL A 82 1.42 9.37 15.14
C VAL A 82 2.22 10.65 15.41
N PRO A 83 3.55 10.59 15.60
CA PRO A 83 4.40 11.78 15.73
C PRO A 83 4.24 12.76 14.56
N ASN A 84 4.25 14.06 14.83
CA ASN A 84 3.98 15.09 13.81
C ASN A 84 4.97 15.04 12.63
N ASP A 85 6.24 14.73 12.88
CA ASP A 85 7.26 14.60 11.84
C ASP A 85 6.98 13.41 10.91
N GLU A 86 6.45 12.30 11.43
CA GLU A 86 5.99 11.16 10.63
C GLU A 86 4.70 11.49 9.86
N VAL A 87 3.76 12.20 10.49
CA VAL A 87 2.53 12.69 9.85
C VAL A 87 2.85 13.58 8.65
N ASP A 88 3.73 14.58 8.83
CA ASP A 88 4.10 15.53 7.79
C ASP A 88 4.72 14.82 6.58
N VAL A 89 5.58 13.82 6.84
CA VAL A 89 6.17 12.96 5.82
C VAL A 89 5.08 12.17 5.08
N PHE A 90 4.21 11.49 5.81
CA PHE A 90 3.20 10.62 5.20
C PHE A 90 2.16 11.41 4.39
N VAL A 91 1.68 12.54 4.92
CA VAL A 91 0.75 13.44 4.21
C VAL A 91 1.38 14.01 2.94
N ARG A 92 2.67 14.39 2.98
CA ARG A 92 3.40 14.81 1.78
C ARG A 92 3.43 13.68 0.75
N ASP A 93 3.72 12.45 1.18
CA ASP A 93 3.82 11.31 0.27
C ASP A 93 2.45 10.97 -0.36
N LEU A 94 1.35 11.02 0.41
CA LEU A 94 -0.02 10.87 -0.11
C LEU A 94 -0.37 11.89 -1.20
N LYS A 95 0.08 13.15 -1.06
CA LYS A 95 -0.08 14.20 -2.09
C LYS A 95 0.73 13.88 -3.34
N LEU A 96 1.96 13.39 -3.19
CA LEU A 96 2.82 13.03 -4.32
C LEU A 96 2.22 11.90 -5.16
N VAL A 97 1.55 10.94 -4.54
CA VAL A 97 0.85 9.84 -5.25
C VAL A 97 -0.58 10.20 -5.69
N GLY A 98 -1.05 11.42 -5.39
CA GLY A 98 -2.35 11.94 -5.81
C GLY A 98 -3.54 11.28 -5.12
N LEU A 99 -3.40 10.90 -3.85
CA LEU A 99 -4.46 10.27 -3.06
C LEU A 99 -5.27 11.27 -2.21
N ILE A 100 -4.71 12.46 -1.96
CA ILE A 100 -5.34 13.59 -1.26
C ILE A 100 -4.94 14.92 -1.89
#